data_AF-A0A136HVK8-F1
#
_entry.id   AF-A0A136HVK8-F1
#
_cell.length_a   1.000
_cell.length_b   1.000
_cell.length_c   1.000
_cell.angle_alpha   90.00
_cell.angle_beta   90.00
_cell.angle_gamma   90.00
#
_symmetry.space_group_name_H-M   'P 1'
#
loop_
_entity.id
_entity.type
_entity.pdbx_description
1 polymer ?
#
loop_
_entity_poly.entity_id
_entity_poly.type
_entity_poly.pdbx_seq_one_letter_code
_entity_poly.pdbx_strand_id
1 'polypeptide(L)'
;MLTFAASGLTLAAVATVYKSWRAQTSPMLYAGLVLWLVATICWSFAQGWEFGVLYALCIPSLMVWPFIALNQTQLPAPQNSPAPRKFDFSRKTVVGNAVNYFVILVFLLVVSVLSTLGFCALLPFSMAGKLGAGIVLLPIFWGLMVYHYLVTQRKFFVLGAYGVLASVSVPILLLLPM
;
A
#
# COMPACT_ATOMS: atom_id res chain seq x y z
N MET A 1 -22.85 -14.59 -10.85
CA MET A 1 -22.24 -15.84 -10.31
C MET A 1 -20.79 -15.64 -9.90
N LEU A 2 -19.95 -15.03 -10.74
CA LEU A 2 -18.53 -14.79 -10.43
C LEU A 2 -18.30 -13.98 -9.14
N THR A 3 -19.15 -12.99 -8.84
CA THR A 3 -19.09 -12.22 -7.58
C THR A 3 -19.21 -13.10 -6.34
N PHE A 4 -20.15 -14.05 -6.34
CA PHE A 4 -20.32 -14.97 -5.21
C PHE A 4 -19.13 -15.92 -5.06
N ALA A 5 -18.58 -16.40 -6.19
CA ALA A 5 -17.36 -17.21 -6.19
C ALA A 5 -16.17 -16.40 -5.65
N ALA A 6 -16.01 -15.16 -6.09
CA ALA A 6 -14.95 -14.26 -5.62
C ALA A 6 -15.06 -14.00 -4.11
N SER A 7 -16.27 -13.72 -3.59
CA SER A 7 -16.53 -13.58 -2.15
C SER A 7 -16.20 -14.85 -1.37
N GLY A 8 -16.61 -16.02 -1.87
CA GLY A 8 -16.31 -17.31 -1.25
C GLY A 8 -14.81 -17.62 -1.21
N LEU A 9 -14.10 -17.37 -2.32
CA LEU A 9 -12.64 -17.51 -2.39
C LEU A 9 -11.93 -16.52 -1.47
N THR A 10 -12.44 -15.29 -1.36
CA THR A 10 -11.92 -14.27 -0.44
C THR A 10 -12.03 -14.74 1.01
N LEU A 11 -13.20 -15.25 1.41
CA LEU A 11 -13.41 -15.83 2.75
C LEU A 11 -12.46 -17.01 3.00
N ALA A 12 -12.34 -17.92 2.04
CA ALA A 12 -11.46 -19.08 2.13
C ALA A 12 -9.99 -18.68 2.26
N ALA A 13 -9.55 -17.67 1.51
CA ALA A 13 -8.21 -17.11 1.60
C ALA A 13 -7.95 -16.54 2.99
N VAL A 14 -8.85 -15.68 3.52
CA VAL A 14 -8.73 -15.12 4.87
C VAL A 14 -8.66 -16.23 5.92
N ALA A 15 -9.56 -17.21 5.87
CA ALA A 15 -9.59 -18.32 6.82
C ALA A 15 -8.30 -19.15 6.79
N THR A 16 -7.74 -19.39 5.60
CA THR A 16 -6.53 -20.20 5.42
C THR A 16 -5.28 -19.45 5.87
N VAL A 17 -5.16 -18.15 5.55
CA VAL A 17 -4.08 -17.30 6.06
C VAL A 17 -4.17 -17.16 7.59
N TYR A 18 -5.37 -16.96 8.12
CA TYR A 18 -5.58 -16.90 9.56
C TYR A 18 -5.17 -18.21 10.26
N LYS A 19 -5.54 -19.36 9.69
CA LYS A 19 -5.13 -20.68 10.19
C LYS A 19 -3.62 -20.88 10.10
N SER A 20 -2.99 -20.45 9.01
CA SER A 20 -1.53 -20.46 8.85
C SER A 20 -0.85 -19.66 9.96
N TRP A 21 -1.34 -18.46 10.27
CA TRP A 21 -0.82 -17.63 11.36
C TRP A 21 -0.98 -18.31 12.72
N ARG A 22 -2.13 -18.93 13.00
CA ARG A 22 -2.35 -19.63 14.27
C ARG A 22 -1.50 -20.89 14.43
N ALA A 23 -1.34 -21.66 13.36
CA ALA A 23 -0.58 -22.90 13.36
C ALA A 23 0.92 -22.68 13.08
N GLN A 24 1.33 -21.47 12.70
CA GLN A 24 2.68 -21.12 12.25
C GLN A 24 3.16 -22.03 11.10
N THR A 25 2.29 -22.30 10.11
CA THR A 25 2.58 -23.22 8.99
C THR A 25 2.62 -22.50 7.64
N SER A 26 3.81 -22.46 7.02
CA SER A 26 4.04 -21.82 5.71
C SER A 26 3.20 -22.41 4.55
N PRO A 27 2.92 -23.72 4.44
CA PRO A 27 2.12 -24.26 3.35
C PRO A 27 0.71 -23.65 3.27
N MET A 28 0.08 -23.41 4.43
CA MET A 28 -1.24 -22.79 4.49
C MET A 28 -1.19 -21.31 4.08
N LEU A 29 -0.09 -20.61 4.35
CA LEU A 29 0.10 -19.24 3.88
C LEU A 29 0.10 -19.21 2.35
N TYR A 30 0.90 -20.06 1.71
CA TYR A 30 0.97 -20.12 0.25
C TYR A 30 -0.37 -20.51 -0.38
N ALA A 31 -1.08 -21.49 0.20
CA ALA A 31 -2.43 -21.84 -0.25
C ALA A 31 -3.40 -20.66 -0.14
N GLY A 32 -3.35 -19.92 0.96
CA GLY A 32 -4.17 -18.71 1.15
C GLY A 32 -3.84 -17.61 0.14
N LEU A 33 -2.56 -17.39 -0.17
CA LEU A 33 -2.12 -16.42 -1.18
C LEU A 33 -2.58 -16.81 -2.59
N VAL A 34 -2.54 -18.10 -2.93
CA VAL A 34 -3.06 -18.60 -4.21
C VAL A 34 -4.57 -18.38 -4.30
N LEU A 35 -5.33 -18.71 -3.25
CA LEU A 35 -6.77 -18.45 -3.21
C LEU A 35 -7.09 -16.96 -3.36
N TRP A 36 -6.30 -16.09 -2.72
CA TRP A 36 -6.45 -14.65 -2.83
C TRP A 36 -6.15 -14.13 -4.26
N LEU A 37 -5.12 -14.64 -4.93
CA LEU A 37 -4.83 -14.31 -6.32
C LEU A 37 -5.98 -14.72 -7.25
N VAL A 38 -6.51 -15.93 -7.10
CA VAL A 38 -7.67 -16.39 -7.87
C VAL A 38 -8.90 -15.53 -7.57
N ALA A 39 -9.15 -15.19 -6.30
CA ALA A 39 -10.22 -14.28 -5.93
C ALA A 39 -10.06 -12.90 -6.60
N THR A 40 -8.84 -12.38 -6.68
CA THR A 40 -8.53 -11.09 -7.33
C THR A 40 -8.88 -11.12 -8.82
N ILE A 41 -8.54 -12.20 -9.50
CA ILE A 41 -8.89 -12.42 -10.90
C ILE A 41 -10.42 -12.48 -11.06
N CYS A 42 -11.11 -13.26 -10.23
CA CYS A 42 -12.57 -13.35 -10.26
C CYS A 42 -13.24 -12.00 -9.97
N TRP A 43 -12.77 -11.23 -8.99
CA TRP A 43 -13.27 -9.89 -8.71
C TRP A 43 -13.10 -8.95 -9.91
N SER A 44 -11.93 -9.00 -10.56
CA SER A 44 -11.60 -8.18 -11.74
C SER A 44 -12.50 -8.49 -12.94
N PHE A 45 -12.77 -9.77 -13.21
CA PHE A 45 -13.73 -10.15 -14.25
C PHE A 45 -15.18 -9.84 -13.89
N ALA A 46 -15.53 -9.85 -12.60
CA ALA A 46 -16.90 -9.64 -12.15
C ALA A 46 -17.32 -8.16 -12.14
N GLN A 47 -16.40 -7.24 -11.80
CA GLN A 47 -16.71 -5.85 -11.46
C GLN A 47 -15.90 -4.83 -12.28
N GLY A 48 -15.11 -5.29 -13.25
CA GLY A 48 -14.04 -4.48 -13.86
C GLY A 48 -12.76 -4.57 -13.05
N TRP A 49 -11.61 -4.44 -13.71
CA TRP A 49 -10.32 -4.68 -13.06
C TRP A 49 -9.99 -3.62 -12.01
N GLU A 50 -10.46 -2.38 -12.19
CA GLU A 50 -10.27 -1.27 -11.25
C GLU A 50 -10.96 -1.57 -9.92
N PHE A 51 -12.26 -1.88 -9.96
CA PHE A 51 -13.03 -2.22 -8.76
C PHE A 51 -12.71 -3.61 -8.23
N GLY A 52 -12.34 -4.54 -9.11
CA GLY A 52 -11.99 -5.89 -8.71
C GLY A 52 -10.72 -5.96 -7.88
N VAL A 53 -9.67 -5.24 -8.29
CA VAL A 53 -8.44 -5.10 -7.50
C VAL A 53 -8.72 -4.38 -6.19
N LEU A 54 -9.53 -3.31 -6.20
CA LEU A 54 -9.95 -2.60 -4.99
C LEU A 54 -10.63 -3.55 -3.99
N TYR A 55 -11.62 -4.33 -4.46
CA TYR A 55 -12.35 -5.27 -3.62
C TYR A 55 -11.45 -6.39 -3.10
N ALA A 56 -10.58 -6.94 -3.94
CA ALA A 56 -9.66 -7.98 -3.53
C ALA A 56 -8.65 -7.51 -2.47
N LEU A 57 -8.29 -6.23 -2.45
CA LEU A 57 -7.41 -5.65 -1.44
C LEU A 57 -8.14 -5.25 -0.16
N CYS A 58 -9.33 -4.65 -0.28
CA CYS A 58 -10.04 -4.06 0.86
C CYS A 58 -10.92 -5.06 1.63
N ILE A 59 -11.62 -5.95 0.93
CA ILE A 59 -12.57 -6.89 1.56
C ILE A 59 -11.86 -7.80 2.57
N PRO A 60 -10.69 -8.43 2.29
CA PRO A 60 -9.99 -9.25 3.28
C PRO A 60 -9.71 -8.51 4.59
N SER A 61 -9.30 -7.23 4.51
CA SER A 61 -8.99 -6.39 5.68
C SER A 61 -10.22 -6.11 6.54
N LEU A 62 -11.41 -6.07 5.94
CA LEU A 62 -12.67 -5.96 6.69
C LEU A 62 -13.09 -7.31 7.26
N MET A 63 -12.93 -8.38 6.49
CA MET A 63 -13.37 -9.73 6.86
C MET A 63 -12.53 -10.41 7.94
N VAL A 64 -11.29 -9.97 8.19
CA VAL A 64 -10.42 -10.59 9.19
C VAL A 64 -10.84 -10.26 10.64
N TRP A 65 -11.52 -9.14 10.87
CA TRP A 65 -11.85 -8.67 12.22
C TRP A 65 -12.70 -9.64 13.05
N PRO A 66 -13.78 -10.27 12.51
CA PRO A 66 -14.50 -11.32 13.23
C PRO A 66 -13.60 -12.48 13.70
N PHE A 67 -12.63 -12.91 12.87
CA PHE A 67 -11.70 -13.97 13.24
C PHE A 67 -10.80 -13.56 14.41
N ILE A 68 -10.29 -12.32 14.38
CA ILE A 68 -9.47 -11.77 15.46
C ILE A 68 -10.29 -11.62 16.74
N ALA A 69 -11.49 -11.03 16.65
CA ALA A 69 -12.37 -10.79 17.79
C ALA A 69 -12.75 -12.09 18.53
N LEU A 70 -13.09 -13.14 17.79
CA LEU A 70 -13.42 -14.47 18.35
C LEU A 70 -12.24 -15.17 19.01
N ASN A 71 -11.02 -14.68 18.80
CA ASN A 71 -9.79 -15.34 19.19
C ASN A 71 -8.87 -14.44 20.03
N GLN A 72 -9.42 -13.36 20.59
CA GLN A 72 -8.67 -12.48 21.48
C GLN A 72 -8.23 -13.26 22.72
N THR A 73 -6.93 -13.45 22.85
CA THR A 73 -6.32 -13.90 24.10
C THR A 73 -6.07 -12.69 24.98
N GLN A 74 -6.70 -12.65 26.16
CA GLN A 74 -6.34 -11.67 27.18
C GLN A 74 -4.95 -12.03 27.71
N LEU A 75 -3.95 -11.24 27.36
CA LEU A 75 -2.63 -11.36 27.94
C LEU A 75 -2.67 -10.85 29.38
N PRO A 76 -1.97 -11.49 30.32
CA PRO A 76 -1.85 -10.98 31.68
C PRO A 76 -1.24 -9.57 31.67
N ALA A 77 -1.61 -8.77 32.67
CA ALA A 77 -1.08 -7.42 32.81
C ALA A 77 0.46 -7.46 32.75
N PRO A 78 1.10 -6.63 31.91
CA PRO A 78 2.54 -6.64 31.75
C PRO A 78 3.21 -6.38 33.09
N GLN A 79 4.12 -7.27 33.48
CA GLN A 79 4.82 -7.22 34.77
C GLN A 79 5.73 -5.99 34.90
N ASN A 80 6.17 -5.45 33.75
CA ASN A 80 6.90 -4.20 33.67
C ASN A 80 5.97 -3.12 33.09
N SER A 81 5.55 -2.19 33.94
CA SER A 81 5.00 -0.91 33.49
C SER A 81 6.15 0.09 33.45
N PRO A 82 6.79 0.32 32.29
CA PRO A 82 7.87 1.28 32.19
C PRO A 82 7.36 2.65 32.65
N ALA A 83 8.08 3.29 33.55
CA ALA A 83 7.74 4.64 33.99
C ALA A 83 7.66 5.56 32.76
N PRO A 84 6.63 6.44 32.67
CA PRO A 84 6.49 7.34 31.54
C PRO A 84 7.77 8.16 31.39
N ARG A 85 8.42 8.02 30.23
CA ARG A 85 9.65 8.75 29.91
C ARG A 85 9.34 10.24 29.95
N LYS A 86 10.16 11.03 30.65
CA LYS A 86 10.01 12.49 30.65
C LYS A 86 10.04 13.01 29.21
N PHE A 87 9.18 13.97 28.90
CA PHE A 87 9.08 14.56 27.57
C PHE A 87 10.39 15.30 27.26
N ASP A 88 11.21 14.72 26.38
CA ASP A 88 12.49 15.30 25.95
C ASP A 88 12.29 16.13 24.68
N PHE A 89 12.20 17.45 24.84
CA PHE A 89 12.00 18.38 23.74
C PHE A 89 13.33 18.81 23.13
N SER A 90 13.91 17.95 22.29
CA SER A 90 15.08 18.31 21.49
C SER A 90 14.66 19.13 20.27
N ARG A 91 14.96 20.44 20.29
CA ARG A 91 14.70 21.36 19.16
C ARG A 91 15.28 20.84 17.83
N LYS A 92 16.47 20.24 17.87
CA LYS A 92 17.13 19.66 16.70
C LYS A 92 16.31 18.52 16.10
N THR A 93 15.75 17.65 16.95
CA THR A 93 14.89 16.55 16.51
C THR A 93 13.57 17.06 15.94
N VAL A 94 12.97 18.07 16.57
CA VAL A 94 11.72 18.70 16.09
C VAL A 94 11.93 19.30 14.70
N VAL A 95 12.99 20.08 14.49
CA VAL A 95 13.32 20.66 13.18
C VAL A 95 13.60 19.57 12.15
N GLY A 96 14.37 18.54 12.51
CA GLY A 96 14.65 17.42 11.60
C GLY A 96 13.38 16.68 11.17
N ASN A 97 12.44 16.47 12.09
CA ASN A 97 11.15 15.85 11.80
C ASN A 97 10.26 16.75 10.95
N ALA A 98 10.23 18.06 11.21
CA ALA A 98 9.48 19.02 10.40
C ALA A 98 9.98 19.06 8.94
N VAL A 99 11.31 19.04 8.74
CA VAL A 99 11.90 18.96 7.40
C VAL A 99 11.53 17.65 6.72
N ASN A 100 11.66 16.51 7.40
CA ASN A 100 11.27 15.21 6.83
C ASN A 100 9.79 15.18 6.47
N TYR A 101 8.92 15.74 7.32
CA TYR A 101 7.50 15.85 7.07
C TYR A 101 7.20 16.64 5.81
N PHE A 102 7.82 17.82 5.64
CA PHE A 102 7.64 18.63 4.44
C PHE A 102 8.13 17.91 3.17
N VAL A 103 9.30 17.26 3.23
CA VAL A 103 9.83 16.48 2.12
C VAL A 103 8.90 15.34 1.74
N ILE A 104 8.36 14.60 2.72
CA ILE A 104 7.51 13.43 2.47
C ILE A 104 6.14 13.83 1.94
N LEU A 105 5.48 14.79 2.58
CA LEU A 105 4.11 15.16 2.23
C LEU A 105 4.00 16.06 1.02
N VAL A 106 4.99 16.93 0.79
CA VAL A 106 4.94 17.88 -0.32
C VAL A 106 5.77 17.37 -1.48
N PHE A 107 7.09 17.28 -1.29
CA PHE A 107 8.00 16.98 -2.39
C PHE A 107 7.79 15.58 -2.96
N LEU A 108 7.85 14.53 -2.13
CA LEU A 108 7.68 13.15 -2.61
C LEU A 108 6.27 12.89 -3.13
N LEU A 109 5.24 13.54 -2.56
CA LEU A 109 3.89 13.44 -3.09
C LEU A 109 3.80 13.99 -4.50
N VAL A 110 4.29 15.22 -4.74
CA VAL A 110 4.29 15.83 -6.08
C VAL A 110 5.08 14.96 -7.07
N VAL A 111 6.27 14.50 -6.70
CA VAL A 111 7.07 13.61 -7.56
C VAL A 111 6.30 12.32 -7.87
N SER A 112 5.68 11.70 -6.86
CA SER A 112 4.93 10.45 -7.05
C SER A 112 3.74 10.65 -7.98
N VAL A 113 3.00 11.75 -7.85
CA VAL A 113 1.88 12.09 -8.75
C VAL A 113 2.38 12.23 -10.19
N LEU A 114 3.41 13.05 -10.41
CA LEU A 114 3.95 13.27 -11.75
C LEU A 114 4.46 11.96 -12.37
N SER A 115 5.20 11.16 -11.59
CA SER A 115 5.78 9.91 -12.06
C SER A 115 4.71 8.86 -12.36
N THR A 116 3.69 8.74 -11.50
CA THR A 116 2.56 7.82 -11.71
C THR A 116 1.76 8.22 -12.93
N LEU A 117 1.40 9.51 -13.07
CA LEU A 117 0.65 9.98 -14.23
C LEU A 117 1.47 9.81 -15.52
N GLY A 118 2.75 10.16 -15.50
CA GLY A 118 3.65 10.00 -16.64
C GLY A 118 3.77 8.53 -17.07
N PHE A 119 3.88 7.61 -16.10
CA PHE A 119 3.85 6.19 -16.38
C PHE A 119 2.50 5.73 -16.96
N CYS A 120 1.38 6.15 -16.38
CA CYS A 120 0.04 5.81 -16.87
C CYS A 120 -0.24 6.37 -18.27
N ALA A 121 0.32 7.52 -18.62
CA ALA A 121 0.16 8.13 -19.94
C ALA A 121 0.73 7.24 -21.06
N LEU A 122 1.79 6.48 -20.75
CA LEU A 122 2.46 5.53 -21.65
C LEU A 122 1.71 4.20 -21.79
N LEU A 123 0.72 3.91 -20.93
CA LEU A 123 -0.03 2.66 -20.99
C LEU A 123 -1.07 2.71 -22.12
N PRO A 124 -1.25 1.60 -22.87
CA PRO A 124 -2.22 1.52 -23.96
C PRO A 124 -3.64 1.25 -23.44
N PHE A 125 -4.09 2.01 -22.44
CA PHE A 125 -5.43 1.92 -21.86
C PHE A 125 -6.29 3.11 -22.28
N SER A 126 -7.61 2.95 -22.15
CA SER A 126 -8.54 4.07 -22.23
C SER A 126 -8.27 5.08 -21.11
N MET A 127 -8.72 6.33 -21.28
CA MET A 127 -8.57 7.39 -20.27
C MET A 127 -9.06 6.95 -18.87
N ALA A 128 -10.22 6.27 -18.81
CA ALA A 128 -10.73 5.72 -17.56
C ALA A 128 -9.78 4.67 -16.95
N GLY A 129 -9.22 3.77 -17.77
CA GLY A 129 -8.26 2.77 -17.31
C GLY A 129 -6.93 3.37 -16.86
N LYS A 130 -6.47 4.45 -17.51
CA LYS A 130 -5.28 5.21 -17.08
C LYS A 130 -5.49 5.86 -15.71
N LEU A 131 -6.65 6.48 -15.48
CA LEU A 131 -7.01 7.07 -14.19
C LEU A 131 -7.16 6.01 -13.10
N GLY A 132 -7.83 4.89 -13.41
CA GLY A 132 -7.94 3.74 -12.51
C GLY A 132 -6.59 3.19 -12.10
N ALA A 133 -5.67 3.03 -13.05
CA ALA A 133 -4.29 2.62 -12.78
C ALA A 133 -3.57 3.64 -11.89
N GLY A 134 -3.76 4.93 -12.15
CA GLY A 134 -3.18 6.02 -11.36
C GLY A 134 -3.59 5.97 -9.89
N ILE A 135 -4.88 5.71 -9.61
CA ILE A 135 -5.41 5.58 -8.24
C ILE A 135 -4.71 4.46 -7.48
N VAL A 136 -4.45 3.32 -8.14
CA VAL A 136 -3.80 2.16 -7.52
C VAL A 136 -2.29 2.36 -7.37
N LEU A 137 -1.63 2.90 -8.40
CA LEU A 137 -0.17 3.02 -8.46
C LEU A 137 0.38 4.17 -7.61
N LEU A 138 -0.36 5.27 -7.47
CA LEU A 138 0.09 6.45 -6.72
C LEU A 138 0.51 6.12 -5.28
N PRO A 139 -0.33 5.48 -4.43
CA PRO A 139 0.07 5.19 -3.05
C PRO A 139 1.25 4.22 -2.98
N ILE A 140 1.41 3.34 -3.97
CA ILE A 140 2.55 2.40 -4.06
C ILE A 140 3.84 3.19 -4.34
N PHE A 141 3.84 4.04 -5.36
CA PHE A 141 5.01 4.85 -5.72
C PHE A 141 5.39 5.80 -4.59
N TRP A 142 4.41 6.49 -4.02
CA TRP A 142 4.64 7.37 -2.88
C TRP A 142 5.22 6.60 -1.68
N GLY A 143 4.61 5.48 -1.28
CA GLY A 143 5.08 4.66 -0.18
C GLY A 143 6.50 4.13 -0.38
N LEU A 144 6.83 3.66 -1.59
CA LEU A 144 8.19 3.20 -1.93
C LEU A 144 9.22 4.33 -1.87
N MET A 145 8.88 5.52 -2.40
CA MET A 145 9.76 6.69 -2.34
C MET A 145 10.00 7.15 -0.90
N VAL A 146 8.96 7.18 -0.07
CA VAL A 146 9.05 7.52 1.35
C VAL A 146 9.95 6.53 2.08
N TYR A 147 9.75 5.23 1.87
CA TYR A 147 10.58 4.19 2.47
C TYR A 147 12.06 4.36 2.07
N HIS A 148 12.34 4.50 0.78
CA HIS A 148 13.71 4.67 0.29
C HIS A 148 14.37 5.95 0.81
N TYR A 149 13.63 7.07 0.88
CA TYR A 149 14.11 8.33 1.46
C TYR A 149 14.45 8.21 2.95
N LEU A 150 13.62 7.49 3.72
CA LEU A 150 13.82 7.34 5.16
C LEU A 150 14.98 6.42 5.52
N VAL A 151 15.22 5.37 4.73
CA VAL A 151 16.29 4.40 4.97
C VAL A 151 17.65 4.91 4.46
N THR A 152 17.67 5.79 3.46
CA THR A 152 18.91 6.27 2.84
C THR A 152 19.61 7.35 3.67
N GLN A 153 20.93 7.20 3.82
CA GLN A 153 21.79 8.20 4.48
C GLN A 153 22.07 9.43 3.58
N ARG A 154 22.10 9.24 2.25
CA ARG A 154 22.39 10.27 1.25
C ARG A 154 21.13 10.99 0.77
N LYS A 155 20.43 11.67 1.68
CA LYS A 155 19.12 12.29 1.42
C LYS A 155 19.11 13.25 0.23
N PHE A 156 20.08 14.16 0.14
CA PHE A 156 20.15 15.15 -0.94
C PHE A 156 20.29 14.51 -2.32
N PHE A 157 21.07 13.43 -2.44
CA PHE A 157 21.24 12.71 -3.70
C PHE A 157 19.92 12.05 -4.14
N VAL A 158 19.22 11.40 -3.20
CA VAL A 158 17.92 10.77 -3.47
C VAL A 158 16.89 11.81 -3.90
N LEU A 159 16.83 12.96 -3.22
CA LEU A 159 15.92 14.05 -3.61
C LEU A 159 16.25 14.60 -5.00
N GLY A 160 17.54 14.73 -5.33
CA GLY A 160 17.98 15.10 -6.68
C GLY A 160 17.52 14.11 -7.74
N ALA A 161 17.72 12.81 -7.51
CA ALA A 161 17.27 11.76 -8.44
C ALA A 161 15.75 11.77 -8.65
N TYR A 162 14.98 11.97 -7.58
CA TYR A 162 13.52 12.11 -7.65
C TYR A 162 13.09 13.40 -8.35
N GLY A 163 13.82 14.50 -8.18
CA GLY A 163 13.61 15.74 -8.95
C GLY A 163 13.81 15.53 -10.45
N VAL A 164 14.83 14.75 -10.84
CA VAL A 164 15.05 14.38 -12.25
C VAL A 164 13.90 13.52 -12.78
N LEU A 165 13.45 12.53 -12.02
CA LEU A 165 12.32 11.68 -12.41
C LEU A 165 11.04 12.50 -12.65
N ALA A 166 10.72 13.44 -11.74
CA ALA A 166 9.60 14.35 -11.93
C ALA A 166 9.78 15.22 -13.18
N SER A 167 10.99 15.74 -13.41
CA SER A 167 11.31 16.58 -14.57
C SER A 167 11.14 15.83 -15.90
N VAL A 168 11.48 14.54 -15.96
CA VAL A 168 11.26 13.67 -17.13
C VAL A 168 9.78 13.35 -17.32
N SER A 169 9.00 13.29 -16.24
CA SER A 169 7.57 13.00 -16.29
C SER A 169 6.74 14.15 -16.86
N VAL A 170 7.16 15.41 -16.63
CA VAL A 170 6.48 16.61 -17.15
C VAL A 170 6.33 16.60 -18.69
N PRO A 171 7.39 16.44 -19.51
CA PRO A 171 7.24 16.42 -20.96
C PRO A 171 6.40 15.23 -21.45
N ILE A 172 6.45 14.08 -20.78
CA ILE A 172 5.58 12.94 -21.12
C ILE A 172 4.10 13.34 -20.99
N LEU A 173 3.74 14.01 -19.89
CA LEU A 173 2.38 14.47 -19.64
C LEU A 173 1.93 15.59 -20.59
N LEU A 174 2.86 16.43 -21.06
CA LEU A 174 2.55 17.46 -22.05
C LEU A 174 2.35 16.88 -23.47
N LEU A 175 3.06 15.80 -23.81
CA LEU A 175 3.03 15.19 -25.14
C LEU A 175 1.96 14.11 -25.29
N LEU A 176 1.59 13.44 -24.19
CA LEU A 176 0.62 12.35 -24.19
C LEU A 176 -0.59 12.74 -23.34
N PRO A 177 -1.79 12.86 -23.92
CA PRO A 177 -2.99 13.17 -23.15
C PRO A 177 -3.32 12.02 -22.18
N MET A 178 -3.57 12.42 -20.94
CA MET A 178 -4.10 11.57 -19.87
C MET A 178 -5.62 11.60 -19.89
#